data_AF-A0A0J7YP28-F1
#
_entry.id   AF-A0A0J7YP28-F1
#
_cell.length_a   1.000
_cell.length_b   1.000
_cell.length_c   1.000
_cell.angle_alpha   90.00
_cell.angle_beta   90.00
_cell.angle_gamma   90.00
#
_symmetry.space_group_name_H-M   'P 1'
#
loop_
_entity.id
_entity.type
_entity.pdbx_description
1 polymer ?
#
loop_
_entity_poly.entity_id
_entity_poly.type
_entity_poly.pdbx_seq_one_letter_code
_entity_poly.pdbx_strand_id
1 'polypeptide(L)'
;RDWRSEIAAAVTEEGVPEMSGDVSLSMSNLMAQQVTKVSTANPVEDYRVLVKDRNRAPDSTRQLFEVIIKLVQESFQASGESKALDCVDMARMVCKDMDLAQLFNEGMQRIRETLRDTTFWEVLRMKSILPISSAESSSSNLSIGQAQSFYEEAGLSQGAEGQEESSASIWEAEGWDNI
;
A
#
# COMPACT_ATOMS: atom_id res chain seq x y z
N ARG A 1 -16.40 6.10 0.22
CA ARG A 1 -15.30 6.80 0.92
C ARG A 1 -14.28 7.14 -0.14
N ASP A 2 -14.23 8.41 -0.55
CA ASP A 2 -13.26 8.88 -1.53
C ASP A 2 -12.02 9.30 -0.75
N TRP A 3 -10.97 8.48 -0.81
CA TRP A 3 -9.76 8.69 0.00
C TRP A 3 -9.06 10.00 -0.37
N ARG A 4 -9.36 10.58 -1.54
CA ARG A 4 -8.81 11.85 -2.05
C ARG A 4 -9.48 13.07 -1.39
N SER A 5 -10.79 13.00 -1.14
CA SER A 5 -11.59 14.08 -0.53
C SER A 5 -11.29 14.30 0.95
N GLU A 6 -11.05 13.22 1.71
CA GLU A 6 -10.69 13.32 3.14
C GLU A 6 -9.34 14.04 3.35
N ILE A 7 -8.46 14.04 2.34
CA ILE A 7 -7.16 14.74 2.38
C ILE A 7 -7.25 16.17 1.89
N ALA A 8 -8.15 16.47 0.95
CA ALA A 8 -8.43 17.85 0.57
C ALA A 8 -8.88 18.64 1.80
N ALA A 9 -9.78 18.06 2.62
CA ALA A 9 -10.22 18.64 3.88
C ALA A 9 -9.08 18.84 4.89
N ALA A 10 -8.18 17.87 5.06
CA ALA A 10 -7.03 18.02 5.96
C ALA A 10 -5.98 19.05 5.49
N VAL A 11 -6.00 19.41 4.20
CA VAL A 11 -5.15 20.47 3.62
C VAL A 11 -5.89 21.83 3.53
N THR A 12 -7.21 21.86 3.74
CA THR A 12 -8.04 23.08 3.63
C THR A 12 -8.69 23.55 4.94
N GLU A 13 -8.25 23.06 6.09
CA GLU A 13 -8.62 23.62 7.40
C GLU A 13 -7.48 24.49 7.97
N GLU A 14 -7.20 25.62 7.31
CA GLU A 14 -6.97 26.88 8.03
C GLU A 14 -7.70 27.98 7.25
N GLY A 15 -8.68 28.58 7.91
CA GLY A 15 -9.59 29.56 7.34
C GLY A 15 -8.85 30.73 6.70
N VAL A 16 -9.35 31.17 5.56
CA VAL A 16 -8.89 32.36 4.86
C VAL A 16 -9.46 33.60 5.55
N PRO A 17 -8.64 34.52 6.10
CA PRO A 17 -9.00 35.92 6.11
C PRO A 17 -8.43 36.58 4.85
N GLU A 18 -9.30 37.18 4.05
CA GLU A 18 -8.89 38.19 3.07
C GLU A 18 -8.12 39.32 3.76
N MET A 19 -6.92 39.64 3.28
CA MET A 19 -6.51 41.00 2.86
C MET A 19 -4.98 41.17 2.77
N SER A 20 -4.58 41.84 1.69
CA SER A 20 -3.41 42.71 1.54
C SER A 20 -2.01 42.17 1.89
N GLY A 21 -1.28 41.84 0.82
CA GLY A 21 0.09 42.28 0.57
C GLY A 21 1.07 42.33 1.74
N ASP A 22 1.76 41.21 1.98
CA ASP A 22 3.20 41.14 2.24
C ASP A 22 3.64 39.67 2.08
N VAL A 23 4.83 39.41 1.55
CA VAL A 23 5.34 38.06 1.27
C VAL A 23 5.74 37.40 2.59
N SER A 24 4.75 36.92 3.34
CA SER A 24 5.00 36.02 4.48
C SER A 24 4.97 34.58 3.98
N LEU A 25 6.11 34.12 3.44
CA LEU A 25 6.41 32.70 3.38
C LEU A 25 6.55 32.22 4.83
N SER A 26 5.42 31.81 5.42
CA SER A 26 5.32 31.40 6.80
C SER A 26 6.33 30.28 7.09
N MET A 27 7.18 30.46 8.12
CA MET A 27 8.18 29.47 8.57
C MET A 27 7.59 28.07 8.83
N SER A 28 6.27 27.96 8.99
CA SER A 28 5.52 26.71 9.06
C SER A 28 5.72 25.82 7.82
N ASN A 29 5.89 26.39 6.63
CA ASN A 29 6.13 25.64 5.40
C ASN A 29 7.61 25.24 5.21
N LEU A 30 8.52 25.86 5.98
CA LEU A 30 9.95 25.54 6.03
C LEU A 30 10.26 24.42 7.03
N MET A 31 9.37 24.19 8.01
CA MET A 31 9.43 23.07 8.96
C MET A 31 8.53 21.90 8.57
N ALA A 32 7.75 22.02 7.49
CA ALA A 32 7.01 20.91 6.92
C ALA A 32 8.02 19.89 6.40
N GLN A 33 8.30 18.86 7.20
CA GLN A 33 9.15 17.74 6.82
C GLN A 33 8.57 17.13 5.55
N GLN A 34 9.20 17.40 4.41
CA GLN A 34 8.72 16.90 3.13
C GLN A 34 8.76 15.38 3.20
N VAL A 35 7.58 14.75 3.18
CA VAL A 35 7.48 13.30 3.20
C VAL A 35 8.06 12.77 1.89
N THR A 36 9.26 12.20 1.99
CA THR A 36 9.99 11.61 0.86
C THR A 36 9.88 10.08 0.83
N LYS A 37 9.56 9.46 1.96
CA LYS A 37 9.51 8.00 2.17
C LYS A 37 8.41 7.65 3.19
N VAL A 38 7.86 6.44 3.06
CA VAL A 38 6.94 5.86 4.06
C VAL A 38 7.74 5.47 5.32
N SER A 39 7.38 6.03 6.48
CA SER A 39 7.99 5.71 7.77
C SER A 39 7.19 4.66 8.55
N THR A 40 7.84 3.96 9.49
CA THR A 40 7.17 3.07 10.46
C THR A 40 6.40 3.84 11.55
N ALA A 41 6.65 5.15 11.70
CA ALA A 41 5.97 5.98 12.68
C ALA A 41 4.51 6.24 12.28
N ASN A 42 4.30 6.74 11.04
CA ASN A 42 2.98 7.12 10.49
C ASN A 42 2.81 6.63 9.03
N PRO A 43 2.88 5.31 8.78
CA PRO A 43 2.94 4.75 7.42
C PRO A 43 1.74 5.10 6.52
N VAL A 44 0.52 5.14 7.08
CA VAL A 44 -0.71 5.44 6.34
C VAL A 44 -0.70 6.87 5.81
N GLU A 45 -0.34 7.83 6.67
CA GLU A 45 -0.33 9.25 6.34
C GLU A 45 0.80 9.59 5.39
N ASP A 46 1.99 9.01 5.61
CA ASP A 46 3.11 9.18 4.70
C ASP A 46 2.77 8.68 3.30
N TYR A 47 2.23 7.46 3.21
CA TYR A 47 1.79 6.88 1.94
C TYR A 47 0.74 7.75 1.26
N ARG A 48 -0.28 8.20 2.01
CA ARG A 48 -1.36 9.08 1.53
C ARG A 48 -0.81 10.38 0.91
N VAL A 49 0.22 10.98 1.50
CA VAL A 49 0.87 12.18 0.96
C VAL A 49 1.66 11.85 -0.31
N LEU A 50 2.39 10.74 -0.32
CA LEU A 50 3.25 10.35 -1.42
C LEU A 50 2.47 9.97 -2.68
N VAL A 51 1.35 9.26 -2.55
CA VAL A 51 0.52 8.84 -3.70
C VAL A 51 -0.27 10.00 -4.33
N LYS A 52 -0.21 11.22 -3.78
CA LYS A 52 -0.74 12.41 -4.47
C LYS A 52 -0.01 12.65 -5.78
N ASP A 53 1.30 12.38 -5.81
CA ASP A 53 2.06 12.34 -7.04
C ASP A 53 1.92 10.95 -7.65
N ARG A 54 1.16 10.87 -8.76
CA ARG A 54 0.94 9.61 -9.48
C ARG A 54 2.23 8.92 -9.92
N ASN A 55 3.29 9.67 -10.19
CA ASN A 55 4.59 9.09 -10.56
C ASN A 55 5.26 8.39 -9.39
N ARG A 56 4.96 8.83 -8.16
CA ARG A 56 5.53 8.26 -6.92
C ARG A 56 4.64 7.19 -6.31
N ALA A 57 3.37 7.10 -6.72
CA ALA A 57 2.44 6.08 -6.26
C ALA A 57 2.98 4.64 -6.34
N PRO A 58 3.56 4.16 -7.46
CA PRO A 58 4.09 2.79 -7.53
C PRO A 58 5.20 2.52 -6.51
N ASP A 59 6.21 3.40 -6.42
CA ASP A 59 7.32 3.22 -5.47
C ASP A 59 6.89 3.38 -4.02
N SER A 60 5.92 4.25 -3.76
CA SER A 60 5.37 4.45 -2.42
C SER A 60 4.54 3.25 -1.98
N THR A 61 3.86 2.59 -2.93
CA THR A 61 3.09 1.36 -2.67
C THR A 61 4.04 0.25 -2.25
N ARG A 62 5.13 0.06 -2.99
CA ARG A 62 6.18 -0.92 -2.64
C ARG A 62 6.77 -0.64 -1.26
N GLN A 63 7.14 0.61 -1.00
CA GLN A 63 7.67 1.02 0.31
C GLN A 63 6.68 0.76 1.45
N LEU A 64 5.38 0.96 1.23
CA LEU A 64 4.36 0.70 2.23
C LEU A 64 4.29 -0.79 2.60
N PHE A 65 4.37 -1.70 1.61
CA PHE A 65 4.39 -3.14 1.87
C PHE A 65 5.63 -3.58 2.65
N GLU A 66 6.80 -3.01 2.35
CA GLU A 66 8.03 -3.24 3.14
C GLU A 66 7.87 -2.74 4.59
N VAL A 67 7.25 -1.58 4.77
CA VAL A 67 6.97 -1.05 6.10
C VAL A 67 5.93 -1.89 6.85
N ILE A 68 4.93 -2.45 6.16
CA ILE A 68 3.98 -3.41 6.76
C ILE A 68 4.72 -4.64 7.27
N ILE A 69 5.60 -5.23 6.45
CA ILE A 69 6.37 -6.41 6.85
C ILE A 69 7.23 -6.10 8.07
N LYS A 70 7.96 -4.97 8.05
CA LYS A 70 8.75 -4.50 9.18
C LYS A 70 7.91 -4.23 10.42
N LEU A 71 6.75 -3.59 10.28
CA LEU A 71 5.86 -3.34 11.41
C LEU A 71 5.40 -4.63 12.07
N VAL A 72 5.08 -5.67 11.30
CA VAL A 72 4.65 -6.96 11.86
C VAL A 72 5.82 -7.73 12.47
N GLN A 73 7.01 -7.66 11.87
CA GLN A 73 8.20 -8.38 12.37
C GLN A 73 8.88 -7.70 13.56
N GLU A 74 8.99 -6.38 13.54
CA GLU A 74 9.71 -5.58 14.54
C GLU A 74 8.79 -5.06 15.66
N SER A 75 7.48 -4.95 15.42
CA SER A 75 6.56 -4.60 16.51
C SER A 75 6.29 -5.82 17.38
N PHE A 76 6.83 -5.77 18.59
CA PHE A 76 6.32 -6.56 19.69
C PHE A 76 4.93 -6.01 20.03
N GLN A 77 3.85 -6.77 19.74
CA GLN A 77 2.45 -6.57 20.17
C GLN A 77 1.46 -6.11 19.08
N ALA A 78 0.17 -6.35 19.35
CA ALA A 78 -1.00 -6.14 18.48
C ALA A 78 -1.15 -4.71 17.89
N SER A 79 -0.43 -3.72 18.41
CA SER A 79 -0.47 -2.34 17.89
C SER A 79 0.23 -2.18 16.53
N GLY A 80 1.27 -2.97 16.27
CA GLY A 80 1.93 -3.02 14.95
C GLY A 80 1.03 -3.68 13.90
N GLU A 81 0.36 -4.76 14.29
CA GLU A 81 -0.58 -5.48 13.43
C GLU A 81 -1.79 -4.62 13.06
N SER A 82 -2.37 -3.88 14.02
CA SER A 82 -3.49 -2.98 13.71
C SER A 82 -3.08 -1.90 12.72
N LYS A 83 -1.90 -1.28 12.90
CA LYS A 83 -1.36 -0.28 11.96
C LYS A 83 -1.11 -0.89 10.58
N ALA A 84 -0.51 -2.07 10.53
CA ALA A 84 -0.27 -2.78 9.28
C ALA A 84 -1.57 -3.09 8.53
N LEU A 85 -2.66 -3.43 9.23
CA LEU A 85 -3.96 -3.63 8.61
C LEU A 85 -4.52 -2.34 8.00
N ASP A 86 -4.42 -1.22 8.71
CA ASP A 86 -4.84 0.09 8.20
C ASP A 86 -4.03 0.48 6.94
N CYS A 87 -2.74 0.15 6.91
CA CYS A 87 -1.90 0.31 5.72
C CYS A 87 -2.39 -0.52 4.54
N VAL A 88 -2.70 -1.81 4.75
CA VAL A 88 -3.18 -2.68 3.66
C VAL A 88 -4.54 -2.20 3.12
N ASP A 89 -5.45 -1.78 3.99
CA ASP A 89 -6.76 -1.25 3.58
C ASP A 89 -6.60 0.02 2.73
N MET A 90 -5.75 0.94 3.20
CA MET A 90 -5.42 2.16 2.46
C MET A 90 -4.75 1.86 1.11
N ALA A 91 -3.78 0.94 1.09
CA ALA A 91 -3.12 0.50 -0.13
C ALA A 91 -4.14 -0.05 -1.14
N ARG A 92 -5.07 -0.88 -0.69
CA ARG A 92 -6.11 -1.46 -1.55
C ARG A 92 -6.98 -0.37 -2.18
N MET A 93 -7.41 0.62 -1.41
CA MET A 93 -8.22 1.74 -1.92
C MET A 93 -7.46 2.55 -2.98
N VAL A 94 -6.20 2.89 -2.71
CA VAL A 94 -5.37 3.67 -3.64
C VAL A 94 -5.09 2.87 -4.91
N CYS A 95 -4.70 1.59 -4.79
CA CYS A 95 -4.35 0.77 -5.93
C CYS A 95 -5.55 0.51 -6.85
N LYS A 96 -6.77 0.42 -6.30
CA LYS A 96 -8.00 0.36 -7.11
C LYS A 96 -8.26 1.66 -7.89
N ASP A 97 -8.06 2.82 -7.27
CA ASP A 97 -8.30 4.13 -7.91
C ASP A 97 -7.22 4.50 -8.95
N MET A 98 -5.98 4.07 -8.71
CA MET A 98 -4.82 4.41 -9.53
C MET A 98 -4.44 3.34 -10.56
N ASP A 99 -5.25 2.29 -10.70
CA ASP A 99 -4.98 1.17 -11.61
C ASP A 99 -3.64 0.47 -11.32
N LEU A 100 -3.28 0.37 -10.03
CA LEU A 100 -2.07 -0.30 -9.52
C LEU A 100 -2.40 -1.67 -8.91
N ALA A 101 -3.43 -2.34 -9.41
CA ALA A 101 -3.92 -3.59 -8.83
C ALA A 101 -2.87 -4.71 -8.83
N GLN A 102 -2.02 -4.76 -9.87
CA GLN A 102 -0.92 -5.72 -9.93
C GLN A 102 0.08 -5.53 -8.77
N LEU A 103 0.49 -4.29 -8.48
CA LEU A 103 1.43 -4.00 -7.38
C LEU A 103 0.84 -4.38 -6.02
N PHE A 104 -0.47 -4.16 -5.83
CA PHE A 104 -1.15 -4.61 -4.61
C PHE A 104 -1.12 -6.13 -4.48
N ASN A 105 -1.42 -6.84 -5.57
CA ASN A 105 -1.44 -8.30 -5.58
C ASN A 105 -0.06 -8.90 -5.34
N GLU A 106 0.98 -8.31 -5.92
CA GLU A 106 2.39 -8.66 -5.65
C GLU A 106 2.75 -8.43 -4.17
N GLY A 107 2.38 -7.27 -3.61
CA GLY A 107 2.57 -6.98 -2.18
C GLY A 107 1.84 -7.97 -1.26
N MET A 108 0.62 -8.37 -1.61
CA MET A 108 -0.13 -9.40 -0.88
C MET A 108 0.55 -10.77 -0.95
N GLN A 109 1.10 -11.17 -2.10
CA GLN A 109 1.90 -12.40 -2.20
C GLN A 109 3.15 -12.32 -1.31
N ARG A 110 3.82 -11.17 -1.27
CA ARG A 110 5.00 -10.99 -0.39
C ARG A 110 4.64 -11.09 1.09
N ILE A 111 3.53 -10.48 1.51
CA ILE A 111 2.97 -10.64 2.87
C ILE A 111 2.70 -12.12 3.14
N ARG A 112 2.08 -12.84 2.20
CA ARG A 112 1.82 -14.27 2.34
C ARG A 112 3.10 -15.08 2.50
N GLU A 113 4.14 -14.81 1.72
CA GLU A 113 5.41 -15.54 1.81
C GLU A 113 6.17 -15.25 3.11
N THR A 114 6.10 -14.00 3.58
CA THR A 114 6.94 -13.52 4.68
C THR A 114 6.26 -13.65 6.04
N LEU A 115 4.94 -13.52 6.08
CA LEU A 115 4.14 -13.41 7.30
C LEU A 115 3.10 -14.53 7.43
N ARG A 116 3.17 -15.60 6.61
CA ARG A 116 2.17 -16.70 6.60
C ARG A 116 1.83 -17.23 7.99
N ASP A 117 2.85 -17.47 8.79
CA ASP A 117 2.75 -18.13 10.09
C ASP A 117 2.53 -17.14 11.25
N THR A 118 2.22 -15.87 10.93
CA THR A 118 2.00 -14.81 11.92
C THR A 118 0.51 -14.64 12.24
N THR A 119 0.23 -14.12 13.43
CA THR A 119 -1.13 -13.70 13.84
C THR A 119 -1.73 -12.66 12.90
N PHE A 120 -0.89 -11.81 12.30
CA PHE A 120 -1.32 -10.85 11.28
C PHE A 120 -1.96 -11.51 10.06
N TRP A 121 -1.43 -12.63 9.55
CA TRP A 121 -2.00 -13.35 8.42
C TRP A 121 -3.40 -13.91 8.73
N GLU A 122 -3.57 -14.45 9.94
CA GLU A 122 -4.86 -14.93 10.43
C GLU A 122 -5.88 -13.78 10.52
N VAL A 123 -5.45 -12.59 10.96
CA VAL A 123 -6.32 -11.41 11.00
C VAL A 123 -6.67 -10.91 9.59
N LEU A 124 -5.73 -10.93 8.65
CA LEU A 124 -6.00 -10.62 7.24
C LEU A 124 -7.06 -11.56 6.65
N ARG A 125 -6.93 -12.86 6.92
CA ARG A 125 -7.93 -13.88 6.51
C ARG A 125 -9.29 -13.60 7.15
N MET A 126 -9.33 -13.33 8.45
CA MET A 126 -10.57 -13.02 9.18
C MET A 126 -11.26 -11.76 8.64
N LYS A 127 -10.49 -10.74 8.26
CA LYS A 127 -11.00 -9.51 7.63
C LYS A 127 -11.34 -9.68 6.14
N SER A 128 -11.06 -10.84 5.54
CA SER A 128 -11.32 -11.13 4.12
C SER A 128 -10.71 -10.08 3.18
N ILE A 129 -9.47 -9.65 3.47
CA ILE A 129 -8.75 -8.71 2.61
C ILE A 129 -8.16 -9.49 1.42
N LEU A 130 -8.93 -9.57 0.35
CA LEU A 130 -8.54 -10.33 -0.84
C LEU A 130 -7.68 -9.50 -1.80
N PRO A 131 -6.84 -10.15 -2.63
CA PRO A 131 -6.23 -9.52 -3.80
C PRO A 131 -7.29 -8.85 -4.68
N ILE A 132 -6.89 -7.79 -5.38
CA ILE A 132 -7.77 -7.07 -6.31
C ILE A 132 -7.97 -7.96 -7.54
N SER A 133 -9.20 -8.36 -7.81
CA SER A 133 -9.54 -9.17 -9.00
C SER A 133 -9.74 -8.31 -10.25
N SER A 134 -9.75 -8.93 -11.43
CA SER A 134 -10.04 -8.32 -12.72
C SER A 134 -11.44 -7.68 -12.81
N ALA A 135 -12.36 -8.10 -11.94
CA ALA A 135 -13.68 -7.48 -11.80
C ALA A 135 -13.65 -6.15 -11.05
N GLU A 136 -12.63 -5.93 -10.21
CA GLU A 136 -12.46 -4.70 -9.43
C GLU A 136 -11.55 -3.68 -10.12
N SER A 137 -10.63 -4.13 -10.98
CA SER A 137 -9.66 -3.27 -11.66
C SER A 137 -9.20 -3.89 -12.98
N SER A 138 -9.14 -3.10 -14.04
CA SER A 138 -8.68 -3.55 -15.36
C SER A 138 -7.19 -3.87 -15.40
N SER A 139 -6.40 -3.28 -14.50
CA SER A 139 -4.98 -3.62 -14.25
C SER A 139 -4.74 -4.96 -13.56
N SER A 140 -5.78 -5.68 -13.14
CA SER A 140 -5.61 -6.97 -12.48
C SER A 140 -5.74 -8.14 -13.45
N ASN A 141 -4.75 -9.04 -13.42
CA ASN A 141 -4.78 -10.32 -14.12
C ASN A 141 -5.39 -11.45 -13.27
N LEU A 142 -5.80 -11.19 -12.02
CA LEU A 142 -6.36 -12.22 -11.15
C LEU A 142 -7.85 -12.41 -11.38
N SER A 143 -8.26 -13.65 -11.61
CA SER A 143 -9.68 -14.00 -11.66
C SER A 143 -10.33 -13.90 -10.26
N ILE A 144 -11.64 -13.63 -10.22
CA ILE A 144 -12.42 -13.56 -8.97
C ILE A 144 -12.22 -14.82 -8.11
N GLY A 145 -12.21 -15.99 -8.74
CA GLY A 145 -11.97 -17.27 -8.05
C GLY A 145 -10.57 -17.37 -7.43
N GLN A 146 -9.53 -16.88 -8.13
CA GLN A 146 -8.16 -16.87 -7.59
C GLN A 146 -8.01 -15.91 -6.41
N ALA A 147 -8.69 -14.75 -6.46
CA ALA A 147 -8.71 -13.83 -5.33
C ALA A 147 -9.41 -14.43 -4.11
N GLN A 148 -10.51 -15.16 -4.30
CA GLN A 148 -11.26 -15.83 -3.23
C GLN A 148 -10.47 -17.00 -2.61
N SER A 149 -9.80 -17.80 -3.43
CA SER A 149 -8.98 -18.92 -2.97
C SER A 149 -7.58 -18.51 -2.49
N PHE A 150 -7.29 -17.22 -2.37
CA PHE A 150 -5.98 -16.72 -1.92
C PHE A 150 -5.59 -17.22 -0.51
N TYR A 151 -6.59 -17.38 0.36
CA TYR A 151 -6.41 -17.88 1.72
C TYR A 151 -6.66 -19.39 1.88
N GLU A 152 -7.18 -20.05 0.84
CA GLU A 152 -7.35 -21.51 0.84
C GLU A 152 -5.98 -22.15 0.61
N GLU A 153 -5.52 -22.90 1.61
CA GLU A 153 -4.22 -23.55 1.61
C GLU A 153 -4.14 -24.58 0.48
N ALA A 154 -3.45 -24.22 -0.61
CA ALA A 154 -2.95 -25.12 -1.65
C ALA A 154 -3.94 -26.22 -2.11
N GLY A 155 -4.81 -25.88 -3.05
CA GLY A 155 -5.65 -26.89 -3.69
C GLY A 155 -6.36 -26.36 -4.91
N LEU A 156 -5.62 -25.97 -5.95
CA LEU A 156 -5.92 -26.22 -7.37
C LEU A 156 -4.97 -25.39 -8.23
N SER A 157 -3.77 -25.94 -8.45
CA SER A 157 -3.14 -25.84 -9.75
C SER A 157 -4.14 -26.38 -10.79
N GLN A 158 -4.56 -25.54 -11.74
CA GLN A 158 -4.73 -25.81 -13.17
C GLN A 158 -5.86 -24.95 -13.76
N GLY A 159 -5.52 -24.17 -14.80
CA GLY A 159 -6.49 -23.74 -15.81
C GLY A 159 -6.47 -22.28 -16.26
N ALA A 160 -5.31 -21.76 -16.70
CA ALA A 160 -5.27 -20.73 -17.74
C ALA A 160 -3.88 -20.75 -18.40
N GLU A 161 -3.77 -21.53 -19.46
CA GLU A 161 -2.63 -21.52 -20.38
C GLU A 161 -2.43 -20.13 -21.00
N GLY A 162 -1.17 -19.70 -21.12
CA GLY A 162 -0.78 -18.66 -22.06
C GLY A 162 -0.14 -17.40 -21.47
N GLN A 163 1.04 -17.53 -20.86
CA GLN A 163 2.27 -16.80 -21.22
C GLN A 163 3.35 -17.08 -20.16
N GLU A 164 4.27 -17.97 -20.52
CA GLU A 164 5.59 -18.02 -19.93
C GLU A 164 6.34 -16.73 -20.28
N GLU A 165 6.42 -15.80 -19.33
CA GLU A 165 7.63 -15.03 -19.15
C GLU A 165 8.04 -15.17 -17.69
N SER A 166 9.23 -15.75 -17.52
CA SER A 166 9.95 -15.93 -16.27
C SER A 166 9.68 -14.82 -15.26
N SER A 167 8.84 -15.10 -14.27
CA SER A 167 8.67 -14.27 -13.08
C SER A 167 9.83 -14.44 -12.07
N ALA A 168 10.94 -15.04 -12.50
CA ALA A 168 12.19 -15.03 -11.77
C ALA A 168 12.96 -13.75 -12.10
N SER A 169 13.24 -12.97 -11.05
CA SER A 169 14.37 -12.05 -10.97
C SER A 169 14.28 -10.66 -11.63
N ILE A 170 13.12 -10.00 -11.65
CA ILE A 170 13.11 -8.52 -11.77
C ILE A 170 13.44 -7.83 -10.43
N TRP A 171 13.27 -8.55 -9.31
CA TRP A 171 13.58 -8.05 -7.96
C TRP A 171 15.00 -8.40 -7.49
N GLU A 172 15.71 -9.28 -8.20
CA GLU A 172 17.11 -9.67 -7.89
C GLU A 172 18.14 -8.91 -8.75
N ALA A 173 17.71 -8.20 -9.79
CA ALA A 173 18.62 -7.53 -10.73
C ALA A 173 19.18 -6.20 -10.22
N GLU A 174 18.56 -5.59 -9.19
CA GLU A 174 19.04 -4.36 -8.59
C GLU A 174 19.46 -4.69 -7.15
N GLY A 175 20.76 -4.68 -6.87
CA GLY A 175 21.27 -4.96 -5.53
C GLY A 175 20.73 -3.97 -4.50
N TRP A 176 19.82 -4.43 -3.65
CA TRP A 176 19.24 -3.68 -2.53
C TRP A 176 19.80 -4.10 -1.15
N ASP A 177 20.91 -4.82 -1.11
CA ASP A 177 21.57 -5.28 0.13
C ASP A 177 22.60 -4.28 0.69
N ASN A 178 22.51 -2.99 0.36
CA ASN A 178 23.50 -2.01 0.81
C ASN A 178 22.87 -0.66 1.18
N ILE A 179 22.09 -0.64 2.26
CA ILE A 179 21.88 0.53 3.14
C ILE A 179 22.05 0.07 4.58
#